data_AF-A0A814QII6-F1
#
_entry.id   AF-A0A814QII6-F1
#
_cell.length_a   1.000
_cell.length_b   1.000
_cell.length_c   1.000
_cell.angle_alpha   90.00
_cell.angle_beta   90.00
_cell.angle_gamma   90.00
#
_symmetry.space_group_name_H-M   'P 1'
#
loop_
_entity.id
_entity.type
_entity.pdbx_description
1 polymer ?
#
loop_
_entity_poly.entity_id
_entity_poly.type
_entity_poly.pdbx_seq_one_letter_code
_entity_poly.pdbx_strand_id
1 'polypeptide(L)'
;MTTGQKHLKSGSECPPLKENQLRLYSMRFCPFVRRVKLVLAAKNIPYEEIFINLNDEPECNYLDDLYPEHRLHPVDPYLKAKQQVLIDRHGNVRSAFYKLFGSKEQNAVEDLKQSLTFYEEALQDKFFGGSKPAMVDYMLWPWFERFPALKETGFVLNADGKLPKLANWCKEMQENDAVRKTKVPDDVVQKFTHTVQQGKTDYDVE
;
A
#
# COMPACT_ATOMS: atom_id res chain seq x y z
N MET A 1 2.36 -14.50 29.10
CA MET A 1 2.63 -14.12 27.70
C MET A 1 3.14 -15.35 26.98
N THR A 2 2.48 -15.82 25.92
CA THR A 2 2.89 -17.00 25.16
C THR A 2 4.15 -16.67 24.34
N THR A 3 5.32 -16.97 24.92
CA THR A 3 6.66 -16.69 24.36
C THR A 3 7.04 -17.58 23.14
N GLY A 4 6.06 -18.17 22.44
CA GLY A 4 6.30 -19.10 21.32
C GLY A 4 5.50 -18.85 20.04
N GLN A 5 4.48 -17.98 20.03
CA GLN A 5 3.74 -17.67 18.79
C GLN A 5 4.59 -16.83 17.85
N LYS A 6 4.74 -17.30 16.61
CA LYS A 6 5.39 -16.57 15.52
C LYS A 6 4.40 -15.58 14.89
N HIS A 7 4.93 -14.50 14.34
CA HIS A 7 4.17 -13.62 13.46
C HIS A 7 3.86 -14.38 12.17
N LEU A 8 2.57 -14.49 11.82
CA LEU A 8 2.11 -15.01 10.55
C LEU A 8 2.69 -14.15 9.43
N LYS A 9 3.09 -14.83 8.37
CA LYS A 9 3.76 -14.29 7.18
C LYS A 9 3.24 -15.05 5.96
N SER A 10 3.68 -14.72 4.74
CA SER A 10 3.21 -15.45 3.56
C SER A 10 3.41 -16.97 3.68
N GLY A 11 2.43 -17.74 3.24
CA GLY A 11 2.40 -19.21 3.38
C GLY A 11 2.10 -19.75 4.78
N SER A 12 1.81 -18.90 5.77
CA SER A 12 1.34 -19.37 7.08
C SER A 12 -0.14 -19.75 7.02
N GLU A 13 -0.52 -20.87 7.61
CA GLU A 13 -1.94 -21.19 7.78
C GLU A 13 -2.60 -20.19 8.74
N CYS A 14 -3.73 -19.60 8.31
CA CYS A 14 -4.53 -18.74 9.18
C CYS A 14 -5.27 -19.64 10.20
N PRO A 15 -5.06 -19.48 11.51
CA PRO A 15 -5.76 -20.30 12.49
C PRO A 15 -7.28 -20.06 12.43
N PRO A 16 -8.11 -21.10 12.57
CA PRO A 16 -9.57 -20.94 12.57
C PRO A 16 -10.02 -20.01 13.70
N LEU A 17 -11.04 -19.18 13.44
CA LEU A 17 -11.62 -18.28 14.44
C LEU A 17 -12.20 -19.09 15.60
N LYS A 18 -11.80 -18.79 16.83
CA LYS A 18 -12.39 -19.44 18.00
C LYS A 18 -13.78 -18.88 18.25
N GLU A 19 -14.74 -19.78 18.39
CA GLU A 19 -16.13 -19.43 18.61
C GLU A 19 -16.30 -18.61 19.90
N ASN A 20 -17.08 -17.53 19.84
CA ASN A 20 -17.35 -16.60 20.94
C ASN A 20 -16.11 -15.93 21.58
N GLN A 21 -14.97 -15.87 20.89
CA GLN A 21 -13.77 -15.18 21.35
C GLN A 21 -13.38 -14.03 20.42
N LEU A 22 -13.06 -12.86 20.98
CA LEU A 22 -12.54 -11.74 20.20
C LEU A 22 -11.15 -12.07 19.66
N ARG A 23 -10.89 -11.75 18.39
CA ARG A 23 -9.56 -11.91 17.77
C ARG A 23 -8.89 -10.56 17.59
N LEU A 24 -7.69 -10.43 18.15
CA LEU A 24 -6.82 -9.27 17.97
C LEU A 24 -5.68 -9.62 17.01
N TYR A 25 -5.70 -9.03 15.82
CA TYR A 25 -4.54 -9.00 14.93
C TYR A 25 -3.53 -8.00 15.48
N SER A 26 -2.30 -8.46 15.68
CA SER A 26 -1.30 -7.79 16.49
C SER A 26 0.05 -7.79 15.79
N MET A 27 0.91 -6.85 16.15
CA MET A 27 2.34 -6.97 15.95
C MET A 27 2.97 -6.69 17.31
N ARG A 28 3.84 -7.60 17.77
CA ARG A 28 4.36 -7.63 19.15
C ARG A 28 4.90 -6.29 19.67
N PHE A 29 5.47 -5.49 18.79
CA PHE A 29 6.12 -4.22 19.09
C PHE A 29 5.29 -3.00 18.64
N CYS A 30 4.06 -3.20 18.16
CA CYS A 30 3.21 -2.12 17.70
C CYS A 30 2.66 -1.29 18.87
N PRO A 31 2.96 0.02 18.94
CA PRO A 31 2.48 0.87 20.01
C PRO A 31 0.96 1.10 19.94
N PHE A 32 0.35 1.03 18.75
CA PHE A 32 -1.10 1.16 18.57
C PHE A 32 -1.85 -0.05 19.12
N VAL A 33 -1.41 -1.26 18.76
CA VAL A 33 -2.01 -2.49 19.29
C VAL A 33 -1.79 -2.60 20.80
N ARG A 34 -0.67 -2.07 21.32
CA ARG A 34 -0.43 -1.99 22.76
C ARG A 34 -1.54 -1.23 23.50
N ARG A 35 -2.09 -0.14 22.92
CA ARG A 35 -3.23 0.60 23.51
C ARG A 35 -4.47 -0.30 23.63
N VAL A 36 -4.80 -1.04 22.58
CA VAL A 36 -5.94 -1.97 22.56
C VAL A 36 -5.76 -3.07 23.62
N LYS A 37 -4.56 -3.66 23.71
CA LYS A 37 -4.23 -4.66 24.73
C LYS A 37 -4.37 -4.14 26.16
N LEU A 38 -3.98 -2.88 26.40
CA LEU A 38 -4.16 -2.25 27.71
C LEU A 38 -5.65 -2.13 28.08
N VAL A 39 -6.51 -1.77 27.13
CA VAL A 39 -7.97 -1.66 27.35
C VAL A 39 -8.60 -3.04 27.56
N LEU A 40 -8.25 -4.04 26.75
CA LEU A 40 -8.74 -5.41 26.90
C LEU A 40 -8.38 -5.98 28.27
N ALA A 41 -7.13 -5.76 28.72
CA ALA A 41 -6.67 -6.16 30.04
C ALA A 41 -7.42 -5.41 31.16
N ALA A 42 -7.56 -4.09 31.07
CA ALA A 42 -8.25 -3.29 32.06
C ALA A 42 -9.74 -3.67 32.21
N LYS A 43 -10.37 -4.13 31.13
CA LYS A 43 -11.77 -4.58 31.11
C LYS A 43 -11.96 -6.07 31.38
N ASN A 44 -10.89 -6.83 31.63
CA ASN A 44 -10.92 -8.29 31.79
C ASN A 44 -11.62 -9.02 30.63
N ILE A 45 -11.45 -8.52 29.40
CA ILE A 45 -12.07 -9.10 28.22
C ILE A 45 -11.15 -10.19 27.65
N PRO A 46 -11.61 -11.45 27.52
CA PRO A 46 -10.82 -12.51 26.90
C PRO A 46 -10.71 -12.30 25.39
N TYR A 47 -9.53 -12.52 24.83
CA TYR A 47 -9.28 -12.43 23.40
C TYR A 47 -8.19 -13.43 22.97
N GLU A 48 -8.19 -13.81 21.70
CA GLU A 48 -7.07 -14.49 21.06
C GLU A 48 -6.22 -13.48 20.30
N GLU A 49 -4.89 -13.67 20.33
CA GLU A 49 -3.95 -12.78 19.66
C GLU A 49 -3.28 -13.52 18.50
N ILE A 50 -3.36 -12.92 17.31
CA ILE A 50 -2.70 -13.39 16.11
C ILE A 50 -1.65 -12.36 15.74
N PHE A 51 -0.38 -12.74 15.79
CA PHE A 51 0.71 -11.85 15.40
C PHE A 51 0.86 -11.85 13.88
N ILE A 52 1.00 -10.67 13.27
CA ILE A 52 1.18 -10.45 11.83
C ILE A 52 2.55 -9.79 11.60
N ASN A 53 3.31 -10.34 10.66
CA ASN A 53 4.62 -9.80 10.31
C ASN A 53 4.45 -8.64 9.33
N LEU A 54 4.46 -7.40 9.83
CA LEU A 54 4.27 -6.20 9.01
C LEU A 54 5.38 -5.92 7.98
N ASN A 55 6.48 -6.68 8.00
CA ASN A 55 7.58 -6.54 7.03
C ASN A 55 7.43 -7.49 5.83
N ASP A 56 6.57 -8.50 5.94
CA ASP A 56 6.05 -9.20 4.77
C ASP A 56 4.84 -8.37 4.31
N GLU A 57 4.54 -8.20 3.03
CA GLU A 57 3.21 -7.74 2.55
C GLU A 57 2.30 -8.96 2.61
N PRO A 58 1.97 -9.44 3.82
CA PRO A 58 1.65 -10.83 4.03
C PRO A 58 0.29 -11.14 3.46
N GLU A 59 -0.67 -10.20 3.48
CA GLU A 59 -2.01 -10.44 3.00
C GLU A 59 -2.03 -10.60 1.47
N CYS A 60 -1.34 -9.72 0.72
CA CYS A 60 -1.30 -9.82 -0.74
C CYS A 60 -0.56 -11.08 -1.19
N ASN A 61 0.62 -11.37 -0.61
CA ASN A 61 1.39 -12.57 -0.94
C ASN A 61 0.64 -13.85 -0.53
N TYR A 62 -0.02 -13.84 0.64
CA TYR A 62 -0.84 -14.95 1.12
C TYR A 62 -2.04 -15.22 0.21
N LEU A 63 -2.75 -14.17 -0.23
CA LEU A 63 -3.86 -14.30 -1.18
C LEU A 63 -3.38 -14.86 -2.51
N ASP A 64 -2.22 -14.42 -3.00
CA ASP A 64 -1.62 -14.93 -4.24
C ASP A 64 -1.20 -16.40 -4.15
N ASP A 65 -0.74 -16.84 -2.98
CA ASP A 65 -0.39 -18.23 -2.72
C ASP A 65 -1.63 -19.13 -2.53
N LEU A 66 -2.72 -18.59 -1.96
CA LEU A 66 -3.97 -19.31 -1.69
C LEU A 66 -4.81 -19.55 -2.96
N TYR A 67 -4.74 -18.63 -3.93
CA TYR A 67 -5.53 -18.66 -5.19
C TYR A 67 -4.62 -18.71 -6.44
N PRO A 68 -3.93 -19.83 -6.69
CA PRO A 68 -2.89 -19.93 -7.71
C PRO A 68 -3.39 -19.81 -9.16
N GLU A 69 -4.68 -19.98 -9.42
CA GLU A 69 -5.31 -19.86 -10.74
C GLU A 69 -5.21 -18.45 -11.34
N HIS A 70 -5.04 -17.43 -10.49
CA HIS A 70 -4.92 -16.02 -10.87
C HIS A 70 -3.67 -15.37 -10.29
N ARG A 71 -2.55 -16.11 -10.33
CA ARG A 71 -1.28 -15.68 -9.76
C ARG A 71 -0.79 -14.35 -10.34
N LEU A 72 -0.51 -13.41 -9.45
CA LEU A 72 0.00 -12.07 -9.68
C LEU A 72 1.53 -12.02 -9.60
N HIS A 73 2.16 -12.83 -8.74
CA HIS A 73 3.61 -12.96 -8.75
C HIS A 73 4.09 -13.80 -9.94
N PRO A 74 5.20 -13.42 -10.60
CA PRO A 74 5.82 -14.27 -11.59
C PRO A 74 6.33 -15.56 -10.93
N VAL A 75 6.20 -16.68 -11.67
CA VAL A 75 6.75 -17.98 -11.27
C VAL A 75 8.28 -17.96 -11.29
N ASP A 76 8.87 -17.20 -12.22
CA ASP A 76 10.31 -17.02 -12.32
C ASP A 76 10.86 -16.25 -11.09
N PRO A 77 11.78 -16.85 -10.30
CA PRO A 77 12.28 -16.23 -9.08
C PRO A 77 13.05 -14.93 -9.32
N TYR A 78 13.74 -14.80 -10.45
CA TYR A 78 14.50 -13.59 -10.77
C TYR A 78 13.56 -12.42 -11.08
N LEU A 79 12.52 -12.66 -11.88
CA LEU A 79 11.48 -11.66 -12.15
C LEU A 79 10.74 -11.29 -10.86
N LYS A 80 10.45 -12.25 -9.98
CA LYS A 80 9.82 -11.98 -8.67
C LYS A 80 10.72 -11.06 -7.83
N ALA A 81 12.01 -11.37 -7.72
CA ALA A 81 12.97 -10.54 -7.00
C ALA A 81 13.08 -9.13 -7.62
N LYS A 82 13.10 -9.03 -8.95
CA LYS A 82 13.14 -7.74 -9.66
C LYS A 82 11.90 -6.90 -9.35
N GLN A 83 10.72 -7.50 -9.33
CA GLN A 83 9.48 -6.82 -8.94
C GLN A 83 9.49 -6.42 -7.46
N GLN A 84 10.00 -7.27 -6.57
CA GLN A 84 10.10 -6.98 -5.14
C GLN A 84 10.99 -5.76 -4.86
N VAL A 85 12.10 -5.57 -5.59
CA VAL A 85 12.95 -4.38 -5.45
C VAL A 85 12.18 -3.08 -5.71
N LEU A 86 11.23 -3.11 -6.65
CA LEU A 86 10.38 -1.94 -6.94
C LEU A 86 9.43 -1.66 -5.78
N ILE A 87 8.80 -2.70 -5.22
CA ILE A 87 7.91 -2.60 -4.06
C ILE A 87 8.69 -2.07 -2.84
N ASP A 88 9.85 -2.64 -2.54
CA ASP A 88 10.65 -2.26 -1.38
C ASP A 88 11.14 -0.81 -1.48
N ARG A 89 11.55 -0.38 -2.67
CA ARG A 89 12.00 1.00 -2.93
C ARG A 89 10.84 2.01 -2.94
N HIS A 90 9.58 1.55 -2.92
CA HIS A 90 8.42 2.43 -2.91
C HIS A 90 8.30 3.27 -1.64
N GLY A 91 8.99 2.90 -0.56
CA GLY A 91 9.11 3.75 0.65
C GLY A 91 9.47 5.21 0.36
N ASN A 92 10.30 5.48 -0.65
CA ASN A 92 10.70 6.84 -1.01
C ASN A 92 9.55 7.66 -1.62
N VAL A 93 8.80 7.05 -2.54
CA VAL A 93 7.62 7.67 -3.16
C VAL A 93 6.55 7.91 -2.11
N ARG A 94 6.30 6.94 -1.23
CA ARG A 94 5.34 7.07 -0.12
C ARG A 94 5.72 8.20 0.82
N SER A 95 6.99 8.28 1.20
CA SER A 95 7.51 9.34 2.08
C SER A 95 7.32 10.72 1.45
N ALA A 96 7.75 10.90 0.20
CA ALA A 96 7.61 12.17 -0.52
C ALA A 96 6.13 12.55 -0.72
N PHE A 97 5.27 11.57 -1.04
CA PHE A 97 3.83 11.75 -1.13
C PHE A 97 3.25 12.30 0.17
N TYR A 98 3.53 11.67 1.32
CA TYR A 98 2.99 12.13 2.60
C TYR A 98 3.50 13.51 3.03
N LYS A 99 4.74 13.85 2.69
CA LYS A 99 5.27 15.20 2.91
C LYS A 99 4.52 16.26 2.11
N LEU A 100 4.25 15.98 0.84
CA LEU A 100 3.44 16.88 0.00
C LEU A 100 1.99 16.96 0.46
N PHE A 101 1.43 15.81 0.86
CA PHE A 101 0.03 15.70 1.26
C PHE A 101 -0.26 16.42 2.59
N GLY A 102 0.66 16.37 3.56
CA GLY A 102 0.41 16.83 4.93
C GLY A 102 1.33 17.94 5.47
N SER A 103 2.61 18.00 5.09
CA SER A 103 3.59 18.94 5.69
C SER A 103 3.98 20.13 4.81
N LYS A 104 3.61 20.11 3.51
CA LYS A 104 3.94 21.15 2.51
C LYS A 104 5.43 21.52 2.51
N GLU A 105 6.31 20.53 2.71
CA GLU A 105 7.77 20.69 2.65
C GLU A 105 8.25 21.15 1.26
N GLN A 106 9.12 22.15 1.24
CA GLN A 106 9.51 22.87 0.02
C GLN A 106 10.25 22.01 -1.03
N ASN A 107 10.97 20.97 -0.60
CA ASN A 107 11.75 20.09 -1.48
C ASN A 107 11.01 18.81 -1.90
N ALA A 108 9.84 18.54 -1.32
CA ALA A 108 9.19 17.24 -1.48
C ALA A 108 8.71 16.96 -2.92
N VAL A 109 8.49 18.00 -3.74
CA VAL A 109 8.17 17.86 -5.17
C VAL A 109 9.35 17.27 -5.94
N GLU A 110 10.55 17.81 -5.72
CA GLU A 110 11.76 17.33 -6.39
C GLU A 110 12.18 15.95 -5.88
N ASP A 111 12.02 15.69 -4.57
CA ASP A 111 12.24 14.35 -4.00
C ASP A 111 11.30 13.30 -4.64
N LEU A 112 10.02 13.66 -4.85
CA LEU A 112 9.07 12.80 -5.52
C LEU A 112 9.47 12.56 -6.97
N LYS A 113 9.76 13.62 -7.75
CA LYS A 113 10.21 13.48 -9.14
C LYS A 113 11.46 12.61 -9.26
N GLN A 114 12.45 12.83 -8.41
CA GLN A 114 13.68 12.04 -8.37
C GLN A 114 13.43 10.59 -7.98
N SER A 115 12.46 10.32 -7.12
CA SER A 115 12.05 8.95 -6.79
C SER A 115 11.35 8.27 -7.97
N LEU A 116 10.61 9.02 -8.78
CA LEU A 116 9.88 8.51 -9.95
C LEU A 116 10.78 8.17 -11.14
N THR A 117 11.93 8.83 -11.32
CA THR A 117 12.86 8.49 -12.43
C THR A 117 13.31 7.03 -12.39
N PHE A 118 13.50 6.46 -11.19
CA PHE A 118 13.80 5.04 -11.04
C PHE A 118 12.72 4.14 -11.62
N TYR A 119 11.43 4.49 -11.45
CA TYR A 119 10.32 3.70 -11.98
C TYR A 119 10.14 3.90 -13.48
N GLU A 120 10.40 5.10 -13.98
CA GLU A 120 10.41 5.39 -15.42
C GLU A 120 11.46 4.54 -16.16
N GLU A 121 12.65 4.38 -15.56
CA GLU A 121 13.70 3.52 -16.08
C GLU A 121 13.35 2.04 -15.93
N ALA A 122 12.75 1.64 -14.81
CA ALA A 122 12.38 0.25 -14.56
C ALA A 122 11.22 -0.25 -15.44
N LEU A 123 10.33 0.65 -15.87
CA LEU A 123 9.20 0.32 -16.73
C LEU A 123 9.68 0.08 -18.17
N GLN A 124 9.56 -1.16 -18.63
CA GLN A 124 10.07 -1.61 -19.93
C GLN A 124 8.97 -2.06 -20.89
N ASP A 125 7.75 -2.26 -20.38
CA ASP A 125 6.58 -2.70 -21.12
C ASP A 125 5.36 -1.89 -20.65
N LYS A 126 4.16 -2.32 -21.03
CA LYS A 126 2.88 -1.70 -20.67
C LYS A 126 2.68 -1.58 -19.15
N PHE A 127 3.12 -2.59 -18.40
CA PHE A 127 3.06 -2.69 -16.94
C PHE A 127 4.41 -3.11 -16.36
N PHE A 128 4.61 -2.93 -15.05
CA PHE A 128 5.78 -3.50 -14.36
C PHE A 128 5.75 -5.04 -14.36
N GLY A 129 4.55 -5.62 -14.48
CA GLY A 129 4.31 -7.03 -14.77
C GLY A 129 4.60 -7.48 -16.21
N GLY A 130 4.94 -6.58 -17.14
CA GLY A 130 5.08 -6.87 -18.56
C GLY A 130 3.84 -6.47 -19.35
N SER A 131 3.27 -7.39 -20.13
CA SER A 131 2.09 -7.13 -20.96
C SER A 131 0.77 -6.98 -20.18
N LYS A 132 0.73 -7.46 -18.93
CA LYS A 132 -0.42 -7.38 -18.01
C LYS A 132 0.05 -6.91 -16.63
N PRO A 133 -0.82 -6.30 -15.81
CA PRO A 133 -0.48 -5.95 -14.44
C PRO A 133 -0.17 -7.19 -13.60
N ALA A 134 0.85 -7.07 -12.76
CA ALA A 134 1.27 -8.08 -11.79
C ALA A 134 1.17 -7.52 -10.36
N MET A 135 1.61 -8.29 -9.36
CA MET A 135 1.57 -7.86 -7.95
C MET A 135 2.18 -6.48 -7.76
N VAL A 136 3.35 -6.22 -8.36
CA VAL A 136 4.04 -4.94 -8.27
C VAL A 136 3.18 -3.76 -8.75
N ASP A 137 2.42 -3.90 -9.83
CA ASP A 137 1.58 -2.82 -10.34
C ASP A 137 0.50 -2.44 -9.31
N TYR A 138 -0.15 -3.44 -8.72
CA TYR A 138 -1.19 -3.24 -7.71
C TYR A 138 -0.63 -2.72 -6.37
N MET A 139 0.61 -3.09 -6.01
CA MET A 139 1.25 -2.59 -4.79
C MET A 139 1.71 -1.13 -4.93
N LEU A 140 2.04 -0.68 -6.15
CA LEU A 140 2.42 0.71 -6.40
C LEU A 140 1.19 1.61 -6.62
N TRP A 141 0.16 1.08 -7.29
CA TRP A 141 -0.99 1.84 -7.80
C TRP A 141 -1.64 2.82 -6.81
N PRO A 142 -1.92 2.47 -5.54
CA PRO A 142 -2.66 3.34 -4.63
C PRO A 142 -2.05 4.74 -4.47
N TRP A 143 -0.72 4.87 -4.51
CA TRP A 143 -0.08 6.19 -4.41
C TRP A 143 -0.16 6.98 -5.71
N PHE A 144 0.03 6.33 -6.86
CA PHE A 144 -0.05 6.96 -8.16
C PHE A 144 -1.47 7.43 -8.50
N GLU A 145 -2.49 6.67 -8.11
CA GLU A 145 -3.90 7.06 -8.22
C GLU A 145 -4.19 8.42 -7.56
N ARG A 146 -3.46 8.74 -6.47
CA ARG A 146 -3.63 9.96 -5.68
C ARG A 146 -2.81 11.15 -6.20
N PHE A 147 -1.94 10.96 -7.19
CA PHE A 147 -1.12 12.05 -7.72
C PHE A 147 -1.91 13.26 -8.24
N PRO A 148 -3.10 13.12 -8.85
CA PRO A 148 -3.91 14.28 -9.22
C PRO A 148 -4.25 15.21 -8.05
N ALA A 149 -4.39 14.68 -6.83
CA ALA A 149 -4.65 15.48 -5.62
C ALA A 149 -3.45 16.34 -5.20
N LEU A 150 -2.24 16.07 -5.71
CA LEU A 150 -1.03 16.85 -5.43
C LEU A 150 -0.87 18.06 -6.37
N LYS A 151 -1.79 18.29 -7.30
CA LYS A 151 -1.70 19.40 -8.27
C LYS A 151 -1.52 20.76 -7.59
N GLU A 152 -2.17 20.97 -6.45
CA GLU A 152 -2.06 22.21 -5.66
C GLU A 152 -0.69 22.40 -5.01
N THR A 153 0.11 21.34 -4.87
CA THR A 153 1.49 21.43 -4.39
C THR A 153 2.47 21.76 -5.52
N GLY A 154 1.98 21.99 -6.74
CA GLY A 154 2.80 22.18 -7.94
C GLY A 154 3.34 20.88 -8.55
N PHE A 155 2.96 19.71 -8.03
CA PHE A 155 3.32 18.43 -8.62
C PHE A 155 2.28 18.02 -9.68
N VAL A 156 2.74 17.78 -10.90
CA VAL A 156 1.95 17.17 -11.97
C VAL A 156 2.82 16.12 -12.64
N LEU A 157 2.34 14.87 -12.69
CA LEU A 157 3.07 13.77 -13.29
C LEU A 157 3.38 14.08 -14.76
N ASN A 158 4.65 13.93 -15.14
CA ASN A 158 5.14 14.14 -16.51
C ASN A 158 4.91 15.55 -17.08
N ALA A 159 4.81 16.58 -16.23
CA ALA A 159 4.64 17.96 -16.70
C ALA A 159 5.82 18.47 -17.55
N ASP A 160 7.02 17.96 -17.32
CA ASP A 160 8.25 18.30 -18.07
C ASP A 160 8.56 17.30 -19.20
N GLY A 161 7.68 16.33 -19.45
CA GLY A 161 7.85 15.32 -20.50
C GLY A 161 8.89 14.23 -20.20
N LYS A 162 9.45 14.17 -18.98
CA LYS A 162 10.52 13.21 -18.64
C LYS A 162 10.04 11.88 -18.07
N LEU A 163 8.76 11.75 -17.73
CA LEU A 163 8.14 10.54 -17.16
C LEU A 163 7.02 9.98 -18.07
N PRO A 164 7.22 9.86 -19.40
CA PRO A 164 6.16 9.50 -20.33
C PRO A 164 5.66 8.06 -20.14
N LYS A 165 6.52 7.10 -19.79
CA LYS A 165 6.11 5.71 -19.60
C LYS A 165 5.25 5.58 -18.36
N LEU A 166 5.63 6.21 -17.24
CA LEU A 166 4.82 6.26 -16.02
C LEU A 166 3.48 6.93 -16.25
N ALA A 167 3.46 8.03 -17.01
CA ALA A 167 2.21 8.68 -17.37
C ALA A 167 1.31 7.76 -18.21
N ASN A 168 1.88 6.99 -19.14
CA ASN A 168 1.13 6.00 -19.91
C ASN A 168 0.64 4.84 -19.05
N TRP A 169 1.50 4.29 -18.19
CA TRP A 169 1.15 3.24 -17.24
C TRP A 169 0.00 3.66 -16.32
N CYS A 170 -0.01 4.92 -15.85
CA CYS A 170 -1.14 5.42 -15.05
C CYS A 170 -2.47 5.39 -15.83
N LYS A 171 -2.45 5.73 -17.12
CA LYS A 171 -3.65 5.65 -17.97
C LYS A 171 -4.11 4.20 -18.13
N GLU A 172 -3.18 3.28 -18.37
CA GLU A 172 -3.49 1.86 -18.53
C GLU A 172 -4.01 1.22 -17.24
N MET A 173 -3.47 1.62 -16.09
CA MET A 173 -3.97 1.17 -14.78
C MET A 173 -5.35 1.74 -14.47
N GLN A 174 -5.69 2.96 -14.90
CA GLN A 174 -7.05 3.51 -14.73
C GLN A 174 -8.10 2.73 -15.52
N GLU A 175 -7.72 2.10 -16.63
CA GLU A 175 -8.61 1.25 -17.42
C GLU A 175 -8.70 -0.20 -16.89
N ASN A 176 -7.85 -0.59 -15.93
CA ASN A 176 -7.86 -1.92 -15.36
C ASN A 176 -9.15 -2.18 -14.55
N ASP A 177 -9.77 -3.34 -14.76
CA ASP A 177 -11.03 -3.72 -14.11
C ASP A 177 -10.96 -3.73 -12.57
N ALA A 178 -9.87 -4.25 -11.99
CA ALA A 178 -9.72 -4.31 -10.54
C ALA A 178 -9.61 -2.90 -9.96
N VAL A 179 -8.79 -2.04 -10.58
CA VAL A 179 -8.65 -0.63 -10.22
C VAL A 179 -10.00 0.09 -10.27
N ARG A 180 -10.74 -0.04 -11.38
CA ARG A 180 -12.04 0.62 -11.54
C ARG A 180 -13.07 0.17 -10.51
N LYS A 181 -13.09 -1.12 -10.18
CA LYS A 181 -14.04 -1.69 -9.20
C LYS A 181 -13.76 -1.25 -7.77
N THR A 182 -12.51 -0.94 -7.44
CA THR A 182 -12.12 -0.52 -6.09
C THR A 182 -11.88 0.99 -5.97
N LYS A 183 -12.00 1.74 -7.06
CA LYS A 183 -11.75 3.18 -7.08
C LYS A 183 -12.68 3.89 -6.11
N VAL A 184 -12.10 4.70 -5.24
CA VAL A 184 -12.86 5.65 -4.41
C VAL A 184 -13.18 6.88 -5.27
N PRO A 185 -14.43 7.40 -5.24
CA PRO A 185 -14.79 8.59 -6.00
C PRO A 185 -13.85 9.77 -5.74
N ASP A 186 -13.49 10.50 -6.80
CA ASP A 186 -12.47 11.55 -6.72
C ASP A 186 -12.87 12.68 -5.75
N ASP A 187 -14.17 12.97 -5.65
CA ASP A 187 -14.71 13.98 -4.73
C ASP A 187 -14.60 13.54 -3.26
N VAL A 188 -14.85 12.26 -2.97
CA VAL A 188 -14.65 11.68 -1.63
C VAL A 188 -13.18 11.77 -1.21
N VAL A 189 -12.25 11.42 -2.12
CA VAL A 189 -10.81 11.53 -1.86
C VAL A 189 -10.39 12.98 -1.62
N GLN A 190 -10.96 13.94 -2.36
CA GLN A 190 -10.69 15.37 -2.16
C GLN A 190 -11.21 15.87 -0.81
N LYS A 191 -12.43 15.52 -0.42
CA LYS A 191 -12.99 15.86 0.90
C LYS A 191 -12.12 15.31 2.02
N PHE A 192 -11.76 14.03 1.94
CA PHE A 192 -10.86 13.38 2.91
C PHE A 192 -9.54 14.15 3.02
N THR A 193 -8.92 14.45 1.88
CA THR A 193 -7.64 15.17 1.80
C THR A 193 -7.72 16.53 2.48
N HIS A 194 -8.80 17.27 2.27
CA HIS A 194 -9.00 18.57 2.89
C HIS A 194 -9.08 18.47 4.42
N THR A 195 -9.76 17.44 4.95
CA THR A 195 -9.87 17.23 6.40
C THR A 195 -8.50 16.94 7.04
N VAL A 196 -7.67 16.15 6.36
CA VAL A 196 -6.30 15.84 6.81
C VAL A 196 -5.44 17.10 6.83
N GLN A 197 -5.49 17.91 5.78
CA GLN A 197 -4.71 19.15 5.68
C GLN A 197 -5.11 20.20 6.72
N GLN A 198 -6.35 20.17 7.21
CA GLN A 198 -6.82 21.00 8.32
C GLN A 198 -6.46 20.45 9.71
N GLY A 199 -5.82 19.27 9.79
CA GLY A 199 -5.53 18.59 11.05
C GLY A 199 -6.77 18.04 11.75
N LYS A 200 -7.90 17.93 11.04
CA LYS A 200 -9.20 17.44 11.53
C LYS A 200 -9.65 16.25 10.70
N THR A 201 -8.83 15.20 10.64
CA THR A 201 -9.10 14.04 9.80
C THR A 201 -10.48 13.46 10.08
N ASP A 202 -11.32 13.43 9.04
CA ASP A 202 -12.62 12.79 9.03
C ASP A 202 -12.55 11.57 8.12
N TYR A 203 -12.74 10.39 8.69
CA TYR A 203 -12.64 9.12 7.98
C TYR A 203 -13.97 8.71 7.33
N ASP A 204 -15.06 9.42 7.64
CA ASP A 204 -16.43 9.09 7.24
C ASP A 204 -16.96 10.09 6.19
N VAL A 205 -16.07 10.69 5.40
CA VAL A 205 -16.44 11.61 4.33
C VAL A 205 -17.22 10.89 3.23
N GLU A 206 -18.38 11.44 2.88
CA GLU A 206 -19.24 11.04 1.76
C GLU A 206 -19.27 12.15 0.71
#